data_AF-A0AAD6ZLU6-F1
#
_entry.id   AF-A0AAD6ZLU6-F1
#
_cell.length_a   1.000
_cell.length_b   1.000
_cell.length_c   1.000
_cell.angle_alpha   90.00
_cell.angle_beta   90.00
_cell.angle_gamma   90.00
#
_symmetry.space_group_name_H-M   'P 1'
#
loop_
_entity.id
_entity.type
_entity.pdbx_description
1 polymer ?
#
loop_
_entity_poly.entity_id
_entity_poly.type
_entity_poly.pdbx_seq_one_letter_code
_entity_poly.pdbx_strand_id
1 'polypeptide(L)'
;MATVPENYHPAFSDPTADVVLQSLAGTMYRVHSFTLRNTSGFFRTMLSLPQPNDTKVPYEIPVGEKDLVLERVLRMMCGLELPRWTSFDEVEAVLELIEKWDAPGPLSVVRTAITAPLFADDPLRVYVLTTHFGWAEESAAVLPHTLKLQLLSGSHDDVLCRLSSRGLLSLISFHDRCKTRFRDALDGTDLFAAGNEEPRQCGCGKRRDNFPWRALKAKLLSEFDRRPLGDHILVDMAGWPESALCWGAKCACGSLYYDQVSTVANIKESIKNAIGPAEDAM
;
A
#
# COMPACT_ATOMS: atom_id res chain seq x y z
N MET A 1 16.59 -46.78 27.04
CA MET A 1 15.58 -45.79 26.60
C MET A 1 16.17 -45.08 25.39
N ALA A 2 15.63 -45.31 24.20
CA ALA A 2 16.10 -44.61 23.01
C ALA A 2 15.69 -43.14 23.14
N THR A 3 16.68 -42.24 23.25
CA THR A 3 16.49 -40.79 23.15
C THR A 3 15.88 -40.50 21.77
N VAL A 4 14.66 -39.98 21.74
CA VAL A 4 14.06 -39.44 20.52
C VAL A 4 15.05 -38.38 19.99
N PRO A 5 15.47 -38.43 18.72
CA PRO A 5 16.40 -37.44 18.19
C PRO A 5 15.77 -36.06 18.37
N GLU A 6 16.45 -35.21 19.14
CA GLU A 6 16.05 -33.84 19.38
C GLU A 6 16.00 -33.11 18.03
N ASN A 7 14.79 -32.72 17.60
CA ASN A 7 14.55 -32.11 16.29
C ASN A 7 14.99 -30.64 16.28
N TYR A 8 16.31 -30.41 16.30
CA TYR A 8 16.87 -29.07 16.22
C TYR A 8 16.87 -28.55 14.79
N HIS A 9 16.54 -27.26 14.66
CA HIS A 9 16.68 -26.56 13.39
C HIS A 9 18.16 -26.46 12.98
N PRO A 10 18.55 -26.76 11.72
CA PRO A 10 19.96 -26.81 11.32
C PRO A 10 20.76 -25.52 11.55
N ALA A 11 20.10 -24.36 11.43
CA ALA A 11 20.73 -23.05 11.67
C ALA A 11 20.76 -22.64 13.16
N PHE A 12 20.05 -23.36 14.04
CA PHE A 12 19.88 -23.05 15.45
C PHE A 12 20.08 -24.31 16.29
N SER A 13 21.24 -24.95 16.13
CA SER A 13 21.61 -26.20 16.82
C SER A 13 22.90 -26.08 17.64
N ASP A 14 23.43 -24.87 17.85
CA ASP A 14 24.67 -24.64 18.60
C ASP A 14 24.52 -25.16 20.06
N PRO A 15 25.31 -26.16 20.48
CA PRO A 15 25.20 -26.74 21.82
C PRO A 15 25.62 -25.78 22.95
N THR A 16 26.25 -24.64 22.63
CA THR A 16 26.66 -23.63 23.61
C THR A 16 25.55 -22.64 23.95
N ALA A 17 24.44 -22.67 23.22
CA ALA A 17 23.26 -21.85 23.51
C ALA A 17 22.55 -22.30 24.78
N ASP A 18 22.19 -21.33 25.62
CA ASP A 18 21.59 -21.52 26.94
C ASP A 18 20.06 -21.43 26.95
N VAL A 19 19.44 -21.09 25.83
CA VAL A 19 17.97 -21.07 25.64
C VAL A 19 17.58 -21.94 24.46
N VAL A 20 16.50 -22.72 24.63
CA VAL A 20 15.87 -23.51 23.57
C VAL A 20 14.43 -23.02 23.41
N LEU A 21 14.10 -22.46 22.25
CA LEU A 21 12.72 -22.14 21.88
C LEU A 21 12.12 -23.33 21.14
N GLN A 22 10.97 -23.83 21.58
CA GLN A 22 10.28 -24.93 20.92
C GLN A 22 9.06 -24.41 20.17
N SER A 23 9.01 -24.59 18.85
CA SER A 23 7.90 -24.17 18.02
C SER A 23 6.62 -25.00 18.23
N LEU A 24 5.52 -24.56 17.62
CA LEU A 24 4.26 -25.30 17.60
C LEU A 24 4.39 -26.70 16.98
N ALA A 25 5.29 -26.88 16.00
CA ALA A 25 5.55 -28.17 15.35
C ALA A 25 6.50 -29.07 16.16
N GLY A 26 7.02 -28.57 17.29
CA GLY A 26 7.98 -29.27 18.13
C GLY A 26 9.44 -29.13 17.67
N THR A 27 9.72 -28.31 16.65
CA THR A 27 11.08 -27.98 16.21
C THR A 27 11.76 -27.12 17.26
N MET A 28 13.00 -27.46 17.62
CA MET A 28 13.75 -26.76 18.65
C MET A 28 14.79 -25.81 18.06
N TYR A 29 14.88 -24.61 18.63
CA TYR A 29 15.77 -23.53 18.19
C TYR A 29 16.66 -23.14 19.37
N ARG A 30 17.94 -23.50 19.30
CA ARG A 30 18.97 -23.09 20.25
C ARG A 30 19.44 -21.66 19.95
N VAL A 31 19.29 -20.77 20.92
CA VAL A 31 19.65 -19.34 20.82
C VAL A 31 20.31 -18.88 22.12
N HIS A 32 21.31 -18.01 22.03
CA HIS A 32 21.92 -17.42 23.21
C HIS A 32 20.99 -16.41 23.89
N SER A 33 20.86 -16.51 25.21
CA SER A 33 20.13 -15.54 26.04
C SER A 33 20.66 -14.11 25.85
N PHE A 34 21.96 -13.95 25.56
CA PHE A 34 22.56 -12.66 25.24
C PHE A 34 21.89 -12.02 24.03
N THR A 35 21.75 -12.76 22.93
CA THR A 35 21.12 -12.28 21.70
C THR A 35 19.66 -11.91 21.95
N LEU A 36 18.90 -12.80 22.60
CA LEU A 36 17.48 -12.57 22.91
C LEU A 36 17.28 -11.31 23.78
N ARG A 37 18.05 -11.15 24.86
CA ARG A 37 17.96 -9.97 25.75
C ARG A 37 18.37 -8.67 25.07
N ASN A 38 19.32 -8.71 24.14
CA ASN A 38 19.83 -7.51 23.49
C ASN A 38 18.94 -7.05 22.32
N THR A 39 18.19 -7.96 21.70
CA THR A 39 17.41 -7.68 20.50
C THR A 39 15.90 -7.68 20.72
N SER A 40 15.42 -8.13 21.88
CA SER A 40 14.01 -8.18 22.26
C SER A 40 13.79 -7.63 23.68
N GLY A 41 12.92 -6.64 23.81
CA GLY A 41 12.51 -6.13 25.12
C GLY A 41 11.72 -7.15 25.93
N PHE A 42 10.90 -7.97 25.28
CA PHE A 42 10.18 -9.09 25.92
C PHE A 42 11.15 -10.06 26.61
N PHE A 43 12.13 -10.58 25.88
CA PHE A 43 13.10 -11.54 26.44
C PHE A 43 14.03 -10.88 27.45
N ARG A 44 14.39 -9.60 27.27
CA ARG A 44 15.13 -8.83 28.28
C ARG A 44 14.43 -8.84 29.63
N THR A 45 13.12 -8.59 29.64
CA THR A 45 12.32 -8.64 30.87
C THR A 45 12.16 -10.07 31.36
N MET A 46 11.70 -11.00 30.52
CA MET A 46 11.43 -12.39 30.90
C MET A 46 12.65 -13.06 31.55
N LEU A 47 13.84 -12.90 30.95
CA LEU A 47 15.08 -13.52 31.44
C LEU A 47 15.69 -12.79 32.64
N SER A 48 15.20 -11.60 33.00
CA SER A 48 15.60 -10.89 34.22
C SER A 48 14.84 -11.34 35.47
N LEU A 49 13.72 -12.02 35.30
CA LEU A 49 12.87 -12.45 36.40
C LEU A 49 13.53 -13.62 37.17
N PRO A 50 13.38 -13.68 38.52
CA PRO A 50 13.86 -14.79 39.31
C PRO A 50 13.22 -16.11 38.83
N GLN A 51 14.04 -17.05 38.40
CA GLN A 51 13.59 -18.38 38.04
C GLN A 51 13.53 -19.27 39.30
N PRO A 52 12.59 -20.24 39.37
CA PRO A 52 12.61 -21.25 40.43
C PRO A 52 13.95 -22.00 40.44
N ASN A 53 14.44 -22.39 41.63
CA ASN A 53 15.76 -23.02 41.84
C ASN A 53 16.03 -24.32 41.05
N ASP A 54 15.08 -24.82 40.27
CA ASP A 54 15.13 -26.10 39.54
C ASP A 54 15.10 -25.91 38.01
N THR A 55 15.43 -24.72 37.50
CA THR A 55 15.54 -24.50 36.06
C THR A 55 16.66 -25.32 35.46
N LYS A 56 16.29 -26.28 34.61
CA LYS A 56 17.22 -27.00 33.74
C LYS A 56 17.89 -26.02 32.77
N VAL A 57 19.18 -26.27 32.53
CA VAL A 57 19.95 -25.64 31.44
C VAL A 57 20.13 -26.72 30.36
N PRO A 58 19.76 -26.46 29.09
CA PRO A 58 19.23 -25.21 28.55
C PRO A 58 17.81 -24.88 29.03
N TYR A 59 17.48 -23.58 29.08
CA TYR A 59 16.15 -23.09 29.44
C TYR A 59 15.20 -23.27 28.26
N GLU A 60 14.26 -24.21 28.39
CA GLU A 60 13.29 -24.54 27.35
C GLU A 60 12.05 -23.65 27.46
N ILE A 61 11.73 -22.94 26.37
CA ILE A 61 10.57 -22.05 26.25
C ILE A 61 9.70 -22.54 25.10
N PRO A 62 8.52 -23.12 25.37
CA PRO A 62 7.56 -23.40 24.32
C PRO A 62 6.99 -22.09 23.77
N VAL A 63 6.98 -21.95 22.45
CA VAL A 63 6.39 -20.84 21.70
C VAL A 63 5.25 -21.39 20.83
N GLY A 64 4.16 -20.65 20.71
CA GLY A 64 2.98 -21.03 19.93
C GLY A 64 3.10 -20.76 18.42
N GLU A 65 4.29 -20.40 17.97
CA GLU A 65 4.57 -19.89 16.64
C GLU A 65 4.97 -21.02 15.67
N LYS A 66 4.58 -20.88 14.40
CA LYS A 66 4.98 -21.80 13.33
C LYS A 66 6.47 -21.63 13.01
N ASP A 67 7.13 -22.72 12.60
CA ASP A 67 8.56 -22.76 12.24
C ASP A 67 8.94 -21.64 11.28
N LEU A 68 8.15 -21.42 10.23
CA LEU A 68 8.38 -20.36 9.24
C LEU A 68 8.51 -18.97 9.89
N VAL A 69 7.57 -18.61 10.76
CA VAL A 69 7.52 -17.27 11.38
C VAL A 69 8.65 -17.12 12.40
N LEU A 70 8.84 -18.15 13.22
CA LEU A 70 9.87 -18.20 14.25
C LEU A 70 11.27 -18.10 13.66
N GLU A 71 11.55 -18.90 12.63
CA GLU A 71 12.85 -18.91 11.94
C GLU A 71 13.18 -17.53 11.36
N ARG A 72 12.20 -16.85 10.76
CA ARG A 72 12.37 -15.51 10.18
C ARG A 72 12.81 -14.49 11.23
N VAL A 73 12.08 -14.42 12.33
CA VAL A 73 12.38 -13.47 13.41
C VAL A 73 13.73 -13.77 14.04
N LEU A 74 14.03 -15.05 14.32
CA LEU A 74 15.31 -15.44 14.89
C LEU A 74 16.49 -15.16 13.96
N ARG A 75 16.36 -15.41 12.65
CA ARG A 75 17.41 -15.06 11.68
C ARG A 75 17.69 -13.56 11.69
N MET A 76 16.66 -12.71 11.76
CA MET A 76 16.84 -11.25 11.87
C MET A 76 17.52 -10.86 13.18
N MET A 77 17.12 -11.45 14.31
CA MET A 77 17.71 -11.16 15.62
C MET A 77 19.18 -11.62 15.72
N CYS A 78 19.52 -12.72 15.06
CA CYS A 78 20.87 -13.31 15.07
C CYS A 78 21.77 -12.79 13.95
N GLY A 79 21.28 -11.92 13.05
CA GLY A 79 22.06 -11.42 11.92
C GLY A 79 22.40 -12.49 10.88
N LEU A 80 21.53 -13.48 10.70
CA LEU A 80 21.69 -14.56 9.73
C LEU A 80 21.05 -14.19 8.38
N GLU A 81 21.43 -14.91 7.33
CA GLU A 81 20.83 -14.77 6.00
C GLU A 81 19.31 -14.98 6.05
N LEU A 82 18.57 -14.09 5.40
CA LEU A 82 17.11 -14.16 5.31
C LEU A 82 16.70 -14.77 3.97
N PRO A 83 15.82 -15.78 3.97
CA PRO A 83 15.20 -16.25 2.74
C PRO A 83 14.40 -15.12 2.06
N ARG A 84 13.94 -15.33 0.82
CA ARG A 84 13.03 -14.35 0.17
C ARG A 84 11.63 -14.45 0.74
N TRP A 85 10.94 -13.34 0.91
CA TRP A 85 9.52 -13.32 1.26
C TRP A 85 8.70 -14.00 0.16
N THR A 86 7.73 -14.82 0.55
CA THR A 86 6.89 -15.58 -0.39
C THR A 86 5.49 -15.02 -0.53
N SER A 87 4.99 -14.34 0.50
CA SER A 87 3.65 -13.77 0.54
C SER A 87 3.56 -12.61 1.52
N PHE A 88 2.54 -11.78 1.37
CA PHE A 88 2.25 -10.72 2.33
C PHE A 88 1.77 -11.29 3.69
N ASP A 89 1.02 -12.39 3.67
CA ASP A 89 0.52 -13.06 4.89
C ASP A 89 1.68 -13.55 5.78
N GLU A 90 2.76 -14.03 5.16
CA GLU A 90 4.00 -14.37 5.87
C GLU A 90 4.59 -13.15 6.59
N VAL A 91 4.60 -12.00 5.93
CA VAL A 91 5.15 -10.74 6.47
C VAL A 91 4.30 -10.22 7.63
N GLU A 92 2.97 -10.24 7.49
CA GLU A 92 2.05 -9.86 8.59
C GLU A 92 2.24 -10.77 9.81
N ALA A 93 2.29 -12.10 9.62
CA ALA A 93 2.52 -13.03 10.73
C ALA A 93 3.88 -12.82 11.41
N VAL A 94 4.92 -12.47 10.64
CA VAL A 94 6.24 -12.12 11.18
C VAL A 94 6.20 -10.82 11.97
N LEU A 95 5.49 -9.80 11.48
CA LEU A 95 5.36 -8.52 12.17
C LEU A 95 4.58 -8.64 13.47
N GLU A 96 3.52 -9.45 13.51
CA GLU A 96 2.79 -9.77 14.74
C GLU A 96 3.74 -10.35 15.81
N LEU A 97 4.63 -11.25 15.41
CA LEU A 97 5.63 -11.82 16.32
C LEU A 97 6.68 -10.78 16.75
N ILE A 98 7.12 -9.93 15.82
CA ILE A 98 8.06 -8.85 16.10
C ILE A 98 7.50 -7.87 17.13
N GLU A 99 6.22 -7.50 17.01
CA GLU A 99 5.52 -6.67 18.00
C GLU A 99 5.39 -7.40 19.34
N LYS A 100 4.94 -8.66 19.32
CA LYS A 100 4.79 -9.49 20.52
C LYS A 100 6.11 -9.61 21.29
N TRP A 101 7.22 -9.72 20.57
CA TRP A 101 8.55 -9.86 21.16
C TRP A 101 9.24 -8.52 21.43
N ASP A 102 8.63 -7.39 21.10
CA ASP A 102 9.26 -6.07 21.21
C ASP A 102 10.67 -6.06 20.58
N ALA A 103 10.74 -6.42 19.30
CA ALA A 103 11.99 -6.65 18.56
C ALA A 103 12.26 -5.55 17.51
N PRO A 104 12.79 -4.38 17.90
CA PRO A 104 12.93 -3.22 17.00
C PRO A 104 13.94 -3.45 15.87
N GLY A 105 14.95 -4.29 16.07
CA GLY A 105 15.92 -4.65 15.02
C GLY A 105 15.25 -5.35 13.83
N PRO A 106 14.59 -6.50 14.05
CA PRO A 106 13.76 -7.15 13.03
C PRO A 106 12.72 -6.22 12.39
N LEU A 107 12.06 -5.35 13.17
CA LEU A 107 11.09 -4.39 12.64
C LEU A 107 11.71 -3.46 11.56
N SER A 108 12.92 -2.95 11.82
CA SER A 108 13.66 -2.09 10.88
C SER A 108 14.03 -2.83 9.59
N VAL A 109 14.40 -4.11 9.69
CA VAL A 109 14.70 -4.96 8.54
C VAL A 109 13.46 -5.13 7.66
N VAL A 110 12.30 -5.44 8.25
CA VAL A 110 11.06 -5.57 7.49
C VAL A 110 10.66 -4.25 6.85
N ARG A 111 10.76 -3.13 7.58
CA ARG A 111 10.49 -1.77 7.05
C ARG A 111 11.28 -1.49 5.77
N THR A 112 12.55 -1.86 5.72
CA THR A 112 13.38 -1.66 4.52
C THR A 112 12.93 -2.55 3.36
N ALA A 113 12.43 -3.76 3.67
CA ALA A 113 11.99 -4.73 2.68
C ALA A 113 10.65 -4.39 2.02
N ILE A 114 9.79 -3.55 2.63
CA ILE A 114 8.44 -3.26 2.09
C ILE A 114 8.45 -2.53 0.73
N THR A 115 9.62 -2.08 0.27
CA THR A 115 9.84 -1.51 -1.07
C THR A 115 10.01 -2.56 -2.17
N ALA A 116 10.12 -3.85 -1.81
CA ALA A 116 10.30 -4.91 -2.77
C ALA A 116 9.05 -5.10 -3.68
N PRO A 117 9.22 -5.61 -4.91
CA PRO A 117 8.12 -5.79 -5.86
C PRO A 117 6.93 -6.60 -5.33
N LEU A 118 7.17 -7.53 -4.39
CA LEU A 118 6.13 -8.32 -3.72
C LEU A 118 5.00 -7.46 -3.13
N PHE A 119 5.32 -6.26 -2.66
CA PHE A 119 4.39 -5.37 -1.97
C PHE A 119 3.65 -4.42 -2.93
N ALA A 120 4.09 -4.30 -4.19
CA ALA A 120 3.49 -3.40 -5.17
C ALA A 120 2.09 -3.85 -5.62
N ASP A 121 1.79 -5.14 -5.49
CA ASP A 121 0.52 -5.72 -5.92
C ASP A 121 -0.64 -5.27 -5.02
N ASP A 122 -0.41 -5.15 -3.70
CA ASP A 122 -1.42 -4.79 -2.71
C ASP A 122 -1.05 -3.53 -1.91
N PRO A 123 -1.18 -2.33 -2.50
CA PRO A 123 -0.80 -1.09 -1.83
C PRO A 123 -1.70 -0.77 -0.63
N LEU A 124 -2.91 -1.33 -0.55
CA LEU A 124 -3.80 -1.04 0.56
C LEU A 124 -3.31 -1.75 1.82
N ARG A 125 -2.89 -3.01 1.73
CA ARG A 125 -2.26 -3.71 2.85
C ARG A 125 -0.95 -3.06 3.28
N VAL A 126 -0.13 -2.59 2.32
CA VAL A 126 1.08 -1.81 2.65
C VAL A 126 0.71 -0.53 3.39
N TYR A 127 -0.34 0.18 2.97
CA TYR A 127 -0.79 1.40 3.65
C TYR A 127 -1.29 1.13 5.07
N VAL A 128 -2.05 0.05 5.29
CA VAL A 128 -2.42 -0.39 6.64
C VAL A 128 -1.18 -0.64 7.49
N LEU A 129 -0.22 -1.37 6.93
CA LEU A 129 1.04 -1.69 7.60
C LEU A 129 1.82 -0.42 8.01
N THR A 130 2.08 0.47 7.07
CA THR A 130 2.88 1.67 7.31
C THR A 130 2.20 2.61 8.29
N THR A 131 0.87 2.69 8.27
CA THR A 131 0.11 3.52 9.22
C THR A 131 0.05 2.91 10.62
N HIS A 132 -0.08 1.59 10.73
CA HIS A 132 -0.03 0.86 12.01
C HIS A 132 1.29 1.11 12.75
N PHE A 133 2.41 1.03 12.05
CA PHE A 133 3.75 1.25 12.62
C PHE A 133 4.22 2.71 12.62
N GLY A 134 3.38 3.67 12.18
CA GLY A 134 3.73 5.10 12.19
C GLY A 134 4.85 5.48 11.20
N TRP A 135 5.02 4.72 10.12
CA TRP A 135 6.00 4.98 9.06
C TRP A 135 5.46 6.02 8.08
N ALA A 136 5.57 7.30 8.46
CA ALA A 136 4.92 8.41 7.76
C ALA A 136 5.42 8.58 6.30
N GLU A 137 6.73 8.47 6.08
CA GLU A 137 7.34 8.61 4.75
C GLU A 137 6.83 7.51 3.79
N GLU A 138 6.83 6.27 4.25
CA GLU A 138 6.37 5.11 3.48
C GLU A 138 4.85 5.16 3.28
N SER A 139 4.09 5.58 4.29
CA SER A 139 2.64 5.79 4.15
C SER A 139 2.32 6.81 3.05
N ALA A 140 3.06 7.92 3.01
CA ALA A 140 2.89 8.95 1.98
C ALA A 140 3.29 8.43 0.58
N ALA A 141 4.36 7.65 0.48
CA ALA A 141 4.81 7.06 -0.78
C ALA A 141 3.81 6.02 -1.35
N VAL A 142 3.07 5.32 -0.48
CA VAL A 142 2.10 4.30 -0.88
C VAL A 142 0.76 4.89 -1.33
N LEU A 143 0.35 6.05 -0.80
CA LEU A 143 -0.94 6.68 -1.12
C LEU A 143 -1.25 6.76 -2.63
N PRO A 144 -0.35 7.26 -3.50
CA PRO A 144 -0.59 7.30 -4.95
C PRO A 144 -0.90 5.92 -5.56
N HIS A 145 -0.29 4.86 -5.05
CA HIS A 145 -0.50 3.50 -5.53
C HIS A 145 -1.90 2.97 -5.20
N THR A 146 -2.55 3.51 -4.17
CA THR A 146 -3.94 3.15 -3.81
C THR A 146 -4.97 3.69 -4.80
N LEU A 147 -4.62 4.66 -5.66
CA LEU A 147 -5.53 5.26 -6.65
C LEU A 147 -5.94 4.27 -7.76
N LYS A 148 -5.27 3.12 -7.86
CA LYS A 148 -5.69 2.03 -8.75
C LYS A 148 -6.92 1.27 -8.22
N LEU A 149 -7.30 1.51 -6.98
CA LEU A 149 -8.35 0.78 -6.26
C LEU A 149 -9.66 1.57 -6.22
N GLN A 150 -10.77 0.85 -6.36
CA GLN A 150 -12.10 1.36 -6.07
C GLN A 150 -12.43 1.11 -4.59
N LEU A 151 -12.02 2.02 -3.71
CA LEU A 151 -12.06 1.83 -2.25
C LEU A 151 -13.45 1.43 -1.72
N LEU A 152 -14.51 2.10 -2.17
CA LEU A 152 -15.87 1.93 -1.65
C LEU A 152 -16.71 0.91 -2.44
N SER A 153 -16.06 -0.07 -3.08
CA SER A 153 -16.74 -1.13 -3.82
C SER A 153 -17.22 -2.30 -2.95
N GLY A 154 -16.84 -2.33 -1.67
CA GLY A 154 -17.08 -3.44 -0.75
C GLY A 154 -16.00 -4.53 -0.79
N SER A 155 -15.16 -4.59 -1.84
CA SER A 155 -14.13 -5.62 -1.99
C SER A 155 -12.91 -5.45 -1.09
N HIS A 156 -12.83 -4.32 -0.38
CA HIS A 156 -11.69 -3.95 0.46
C HIS A 156 -12.10 -3.68 1.91
N ASP A 157 -13.35 -3.95 2.27
CA ASP A 157 -13.91 -3.58 3.58
C ASP A 157 -13.15 -4.23 4.74
N ASP A 158 -12.73 -5.49 4.57
CA ASP A 158 -11.92 -6.22 5.54
C ASP A 158 -10.58 -5.53 5.81
N VAL A 159 -9.92 -5.04 4.76
CA VAL A 159 -8.64 -4.33 4.89
C VAL A 159 -8.85 -2.91 5.43
N LEU A 160 -9.88 -2.21 4.97
CA LEU A 160 -10.20 -0.85 5.41
C LEU A 160 -10.59 -0.81 6.89
N CYS A 161 -11.29 -1.83 7.40
CA CYS A 161 -11.63 -1.95 8.81
C CYS A 161 -10.42 -2.11 9.74
N ARG A 162 -9.24 -2.47 9.21
CA ARG A 162 -8.00 -2.53 9.99
C ARG A 162 -7.36 -1.15 10.21
N LEU A 163 -7.78 -0.13 9.46
CA LEU A 163 -7.25 1.22 9.62
C LEU A 163 -7.84 1.90 10.86
N SER A 164 -7.01 2.69 11.53
CA SER A 164 -7.53 3.69 12.47
C SER A 164 -8.38 4.73 11.73
N SER A 165 -9.29 5.40 12.44
CA SER A 165 -10.11 6.48 11.85
C SER A 165 -9.27 7.57 11.18
N ARG A 166 -8.07 7.85 11.72
CA ARG A 166 -7.13 8.81 11.14
C ARG A 166 -6.53 8.30 9.83
N GLY A 167 -6.11 7.03 9.77
CA GLY A 167 -5.60 6.40 8.56
C GLY A 167 -6.64 6.35 7.45
N LEU A 168 -7.87 5.95 7.79
CA LEU A 168 -8.99 5.93 6.85
C LEU A 168 -9.33 7.32 6.33
N LEU A 169 -9.41 8.33 7.21
CA LEU A 169 -9.68 9.71 6.80
C LEU A 169 -8.58 10.26 5.89
N SER A 170 -7.31 9.98 6.18
CA SER A 170 -6.18 10.40 5.35
C SER A 170 -6.27 9.81 3.94
N LEU A 171 -6.55 8.50 3.84
CA LEU A 171 -6.73 7.79 2.58
C LEU A 171 -7.90 8.37 1.75
N ILE A 172 -9.08 8.49 2.36
CA ILE A 172 -10.27 9.02 1.68
C ILE A 172 -10.06 10.47 1.24
N SER A 173 -9.49 11.30 2.11
CA SER A 173 -9.21 12.70 1.79
C SER A 173 -8.20 12.82 0.64
N PHE A 174 -7.23 11.93 0.56
CA PHE A 174 -6.29 11.90 -0.58
C PHE A 174 -7.01 11.60 -1.90
N HIS A 175 -7.86 10.57 -1.94
CA HIS A 175 -8.66 10.25 -3.12
C HIS A 175 -9.60 11.39 -3.52
N ASP A 176 -10.28 11.99 -2.56
CA ASP A 176 -11.19 13.12 -2.79
C ASP A 176 -10.46 14.37 -3.30
N ARG A 177 -9.25 14.66 -2.79
CA ARG A 177 -8.41 15.73 -3.31
C ARG A 177 -8.00 15.50 -4.75
N CYS A 178 -7.56 14.29 -5.12
CA CYS A 178 -7.23 13.97 -6.51
C CYS A 178 -8.44 14.18 -7.43
N LYS A 179 -9.61 13.68 -7.01
CA LYS A 179 -10.87 13.87 -7.74
C LYS A 179 -11.22 15.34 -7.92
N THR A 180 -11.09 16.14 -6.85
CA THR A 180 -11.40 17.57 -6.88
C THR A 180 -10.43 18.31 -7.80
N ARG A 181 -9.13 18.07 -7.70
CA ARG A 181 -8.12 18.63 -8.63
C ARG A 181 -8.41 18.29 -10.08
N PHE A 182 -8.80 17.04 -10.37
CA PHE A 182 -9.15 16.63 -11.73
C PHE A 182 -10.41 17.35 -12.23
N ARG A 183 -11.45 17.48 -11.40
CA ARG A 183 -12.65 18.25 -11.73
C ARG A 183 -12.32 19.71 -12.03
N ASP A 184 -11.57 20.37 -11.15
CA ASP A 184 -11.20 21.77 -11.29
C ASP A 184 -10.39 21.98 -12.58
N ALA A 185 -9.48 21.06 -12.90
CA ALA A 185 -8.74 21.08 -14.16
C ALA A 185 -9.67 20.97 -15.39
N LEU A 186 -10.67 20.09 -15.37
CA LEU A 186 -11.65 19.94 -16.45
C LEU A 186 -12.60 21.14 -16.59
N ASP A 187 -12.86 21.87 -15.51
CA ASP A 187 -13.70 23.08 -15.50
C ASP A 187 -12.90 24.34 -15.84
N GLY A 188 -11.57 24.31 -15.74
CA GLY A 188 -10.67 25.41 -16.05
C GLY A 188 -10.65 25.79 -17.54
N THR A 189 -10.42 27.08 -17.81
CA THR A 189 -10.30 27.61 -19.19
C THR A 189 -8.90 27.46 -19.77
N ASP A 190 -7.86 27.31 -18.93
CA ASP A 190 -6.47 27.28 -19.39
C ASP A 190 -6.18 26.15 -20.39
N LEU A 191 -6.69 24.96 -20.10
CA LEU A 191 -6.55 23.78 -20.95
C LEU A 191 -7.79 23.50 -21.80
N PHE A 192 -8.97 23.97 -21.40
CA PHE A 192 -10.25 23.61 -22.02
C PHE A 192 -11.11 24.82 -22.38
N ALA A 193 -10.47 25.89 -22.86
CA ALA A 193 -11.12 27.13 -23.31
C ALA A 193 -12.33 26.88 -24.22
N ALA A 194 -12.18 26.00 -25.23
CA ALA A 194 -13.23 25.68 -26.19
C ALA A 194 -14.52 25.13 -25.56
N GLY A 195 -14.43 24.47 -24.40
CA GLY A 195 -15.56 23.92 -23.66
C GLY A 195 -16.04 24.79 -22.48
N ASN A 196 -15.20 25.69 -21.98
CA ASN A 196 -15.46 26.39 -20.71
C ASN A 196 -15.60 27.91 -20.84
N GLU A 197 -14.99 28.57 -21.82
CA GLU A 197 -15.08 30.04 -21.99
C GLU A 197 -16.49 30.51 -22.40
N GLU A 198 -16.85 31.73 -22.00
CA GLU A 198 -18.03 32.47 -22.47
C GLU A 198 -17.61 33.83 -23.06
N PRO A 199 -18.18 34.29 -24.19
CA PRO A 199 -19.26 33.66 -24.93
C PRO A 199 -18.76 32.52 -25.83
N ARG A 200 -19.44 31.37 -25.79
CA ARG A 200 -19.11 30.20 -26.64
C ARG A 200 -19.47 30.45 -28.10
N GLN A 201 -18.65 31.17 -28.84
CA GLN A 201 -18.91 31.52 -30.25
C GLN A 201 -17.93 30.82 -31.18
N CYS A 202 -18.45 30.36 -32.32
CA CYS A 202 -17.63 29.94 -33.43
C CYS A 202 -17.11 31.19 -34.17
N GLY A 203 -16.00 31.07 -34.91
CA GLY A 203 -15.46 32.18 -35.71
C GLY A 203 -16.44 32.74 -36.77
N CYS A 204 -17.54 32.01 -37.06
CA CYS A 204 -18.63 32.47 -37.91
C CYS A 204 -19.77 33.21 -37.16
N GLY A 205 -19.60 33.49 -35.85
CA GLY A 205 -20.56 34.22 -35.01
C GLY A 205 -21.70 33.40 -34.40
N LYS A 206 -21.82 32.11 -34.74
CA LYS A 206 -22.85 31.23 -34.15
C LYS A 206 -22.42 30.72 -32.77
N ARG A 207 -23.38 30.61 -31.84
CA ARG A 207 -23.15 30.00 -30.53
C ARG A 207 -22.87 28.49 -30.68
N ARG A 208 -21.86 28.00 -29.98
CA ARG A 208 -21.53 26.56 -29.90
C ARG A 208 -22.39 25.91 -28.82
N ASP A 209 -22.93 24.73 -29.12
CA ASP A 209 -23.54 23.88 -28.10
C ASP A 209 -22.43 23.18 -27.29
N ASN A 210 -22.49 23.34 -25.97
CA ASN A 210 -21.52 22.75 -25.05
C ASN A 210 -21.96 21.39 -24.47
N PHE A 211 -23.10 20.86 -24.91
CA PHE A 211 -23.56 19.53 -24.48
C PHE A 211 -22.50 18.43 -24.67
N PRO A 212 -21.77 18.31 -25.82
CA PRO A 212 -20.79 17.24 -26.03
C PRO A 212 -19.65 17.27 -25.00
N TRP A 213 -19.12 18.45 -24.67
CA TRP A 213 -18.08 18.58 -23.63
C TRP A 213 -18.60 18.24 -22.25
N ARG A 214 -19.82 18.69 -21.88
CA ARG A 214 -20.43 18.35 -20.59
C ARG A 214 -20.63 16.84 -20.43
N ALA A 215 -21.06 16.16 -21.50
CA ALA A 215 -21.22 14.71 -21.50
C ALA A 215 -19.87 14.00 -21.30
N LEU A 216 -18.82 14.41 -22.05
CA LEU A 216 -17.48 13.87 -21.90
C LEU A 216 -16.91 14.11 -20.49
N LYS A 217 -17.06 15.32 -19.93
CA LYS A 217 -16.63 15.63 -18.55
C LYS A 217 -17.31 14.73 -17.53
N ALA A 218 -18.62 14.53 -17.63
CA ALA A 218 -19.35 13.65 -16.73
C ALA A 218 -18.84 12.21 -16.78
N LYS A 219 -18.54 11.70 -17.99
CA LYS A 219 -17.96 10.37 -18.18
C LYS A 219 -16.55 10.27 -17.60
N LEU A 220 -15.68 11.24 -17.88
CA LEU A 220 -14.32 11.32 -17.34
C LEU A 220 -14.32 11.30 -15.81
N LEU A 221 -15.15 12.14 -15.18
CA LEU A 221 -15.28 12.18 -13.72
C LEU A 221 -15.82 10.88 -13.16
N SER A 222 -16.80 10.25 -13.82
CA SER A 222 -17.33 8.96 -13.39
C SER A 222 -16.29 7.84 -13.44
N GLU A 223 -15.41 7.82 -14.45
CA GLU A 223 -14.35 6.81 -14.54
C GLU A 223 -13.23 7.09 -13.53
N PHE A 224 -12.86 8.37 -13.38
CA PHE A 224 -11.87 8.78 -12.39
C PHE A 224 -12.33 8.48 -10.95
N ASP A 225 -13.63 8.61 -10.66
CA ASP A 225 -14.22 8.24 -9.37
C ASP A 225 -14.07 6.75 -9.04
N ARG A 226 -14.08 5.88 -10.06
CA ARG A 226 -13.92 4.43 -9.89
C ARG A 226 -12.46 4.06 -9.74
N ARG A 227 -11.59 4.71 -10.51
CA ARG A 227 -10.14 4.45 -10.53
C ARG A 227 -9.38 5.77 -10.69
N PRO A 228 -9.08 6.46 -9.58
CA PRO A 228 -8.43 7.78 -9.61
C PRO A 228 -7.02 7.80 -10.22
N LEU A 229 -6.40 6.64 -10.48
CA LEU A 229 -5.15 6.57 -11.24
C LEU A 229 -5.32 7.04 -12.69
N GLY A 230 -6.53 6.93 -13.25
CA GLY A 230 -6.86 7.39 -14.59
C GLY A 230 -6.16 6.66 -15.74
N ASP A 231 -5.49 5.53 -15.45
CA ASP A 231 -4.72 4.75 -16.41
C ASP A 231 -5.57 4.07 -17.50
N HIS A 232 -6.84 3.77 -17.20
CA HIS A 232 -7.80 3.21 -18.17
C HIS A 232 -8.55 4.28 -18.97
N ILE A 233 -8.64 5.51 -18.44
CA ILE A 233 -9.41 6.60 -19.08
C ILE A 233 -8.93 6.80 -20.51
N LEU A 234 -7.63 6.98 -20.72
CA LEU A 234 -7.10 7.28 -22.05
C LEU A 234 -7.15 6.08 -23.01
N VAL A 235 -7.18 4.86 -22.48
CA VAL A 235 -7.24 3.61 -23.27
C VAL A 235 -8.67 3.39 -23.76
N ASP A 236 -9.65 3.51 -22.88
CA ASP A 236 -11.04 3.17 -23.18
C ASP A 236 -11.81 4.32 -23.84
N MET A 237 -11.33 5.55 -23.70
CA MET A 237 -12.00 6.77 -24.19
C MET A 237 -12.33 6.73 -25.68
N ALA A 238 -11.52 6.06 -26.51
CA ALA A 238 -11.82 5.93 -27.94
C ALA A 238 -13.14 5.18 -28.21
N GLY A 239 -13.56 4.29 -27.31
CA GLY A 239 -14.79 3.51 -27.41
C GLY A 239 -16.03 4.18 -26.81
N TRP A 240 -15.90 5.33 -26.16
CA TRP A 240 -17.03 5.96 -25.46
C TRP A 240 -17.94 6.74 -26.41
N PRO A 241 -19.27 6.62 -26.27
CA PRO A 241 -20.21 7.42 -27.06
C PRO A 241 -20.05 8.92 -26.79
N GLU A 242 -19.71 9.32 -25.57
CA GLU A 242 -19.46 10.72 -25.20
C GLU A 242 -18.25 11.29 -25.93
N SER A 243 -17.21 10.47 -26.14
CA SER A 243 -16.03 10.85 -26.91
C SER A 243 -16.35 11.00 -28.39
N ALA A 244 -17.09 10.05 -28.97
CA ALA A 244 -17.56 10.16 -30.35
C ALA A 244 -18.42 11.41 -30.58
N LEU A 245 -19.29 11.75 -29.62
CA LEU A 245 -20.09 12.98 -29.65
C LEU A 245 -19.21 14.24 -29.59
N CYS A 246 -18.20 14.25 -28.72
CA CYS A 246 -17.27 15.37 -28.58
C CYS A 246 -16.46 15.60 -29.86
N TRP A 247 -15.85 14.54 -30.41
CA TRP A 247 -15.01 14.63 -31.61
C TRP A 247 -15.82 14.90 -32.89
N GLY A 248 -17.09 14.49 -32.92
CA GLY A 248 -18.01 14.79 -34.02
C GLY A 248 -18.67 16.18 -33.93
N ALA A 249 -18.54 16.88 -32.80
CA ALA A 249 -19.20 18.16 -32.57
C ALA A 249 -18.62 19.25 -33.48
N LYS A 250 -19.47 19.81 -34.34
CA LYS A 250 -19.08 20.84 -35.30
C LYS A 250 -20.14 21.92 -35.46
N CYS A 251 -19.69 23.10 -35.85
CA CYS A 251 -20.57 24.18 -36.23
C CYS A 251 -21.25 23.88 -37.57
N ALA A 252 -22.34 24.58 -37.85
CA ALA A 252 -22.97 24.60 -39.18
C ALA A 252 -22.01 25.07 -40.29
N CYS A 253 -20.94 25.81 -39.98
CA CYS A 253 -19.88 26.18 -40.94
C CYS A 253 -18.81 25.08 -41.15
N GLY A 254 -18.97 23.91 -40.52
CA GLY A 254 -18.05 22.78 -40.64
C GLY A 254 -16.87 22.76 -39.66
N SER A 255 -16.60 23.88 -38.95
CA SER A 255 -15.53 23.94 -37.95
C SER A 255 -15.82 23.04 -36.76
N LEU A 256 -14.88 22.15 -36.42
CA LEU A 256 -14.94 21.33 -35.20
C LEU A 256 -14.90 22.21 -33.96
N TYR A 257 -15.61 21.79 -32.91
CA TYR A 257 -15.61 22.50 -31.63
C TYR A 257 -14.35 22.21 -30.82
N TYR A 258 -13.84 20.99 -30.89
CA TYR A 258 -12.74 20.50 -30.08
C TYR A 258 -11.70 19.81 -30.96
N ASP A 259 -10.42 20.11 -30.73
CA ASP A 259 -9.33 19.38 -31.33
C ASP A 259 -9.06 18.11 -30.52
N GLN A 260 -9.23 16.94 -31.14
CA GLN A 260 -9.12 15.66 -30.43
C GLN A 260 -7.72 15.47 -29.83
N VAL A 261 -6.66 15.73 -30.60
CA VAL A 261 -5.28 15.44 -30.18
C VAL A 261 -4.90 16.31 -28.97
N SER A 262 -5.15 17.62 -29.05
CA SER A 262 -4.91 18.56 -27.97
C SER A 262 -5.78 18.27 -26.75
N THR A 263 -7.07 18.00 -26.93
CA THR A 263 -7.97 17.72 -25.80
C THR A 263 -7.53 16.46 -25.04
N VAL A 264 -7.14 15.40 -25.74
CA VAL A 264 -6.64 14.16 -25.12
C VAL A 264 -5.32 14.39 -24.39
N ALA A 265 -4.40 15.19 -24.97
CA ALA A 265 -3.16 15.57 -24.30
C ALA A 265 -3.42 16.36 -23.00
N ASN A 266 -4.36 17.30 -23.04
CA ASN A 266 -4.74 18.12 -21.88
C ASN A 266 -5.42 17.29 -20.79
N ILE A 267 -6.23 16.28 -21.15
CA ILE A 267 -6.81 15.34 -20.18
C ILE A 267 -5.71 14.52 -19.50
N LYS A 268 -4.73 14.02 -20.27
CA LYS A 268 -3.58 13.28 -19.72
C LYS A 268 -2.78 14.11 -18.73
N GLU A 269 -2.54 15.38 -19.06
CA GLU A 269 -1.87 16.32 -18.17
C GLU A 269 -2.70 16.60 -16.90
N SER A 270 -4.01 16.79 -17.04
CA SER A 270 -4.94 17.00 -15.92
C SER A 270 -4.95 15.81 -14.95
N ILE A 271 -4.94 14.57 -15.45
CA ILE A 271 -4.82 13.36 -14.63
C ILE A 271 -3.49 13.36 -13.86
N LYS A 272 -2.38 13.65 -14.53
CA LYS A 272 -1.05 13.69 -13.89
C LYS A 272 -0.98 14.73 -12.78
N ASN A 273 -1.50 15.93 -13.03
CA ASN A 273 -1.49 17.04 -12.06
C ASN A 273 -2.42 16.76 -10.87
N ALA A 274 -3.53 16.05 -11.09
CA ALA A 274 -4.43 15.63 -10.02
C ALA A 274 -3.76 14.66 -9.03
N ILE A 275 -2.85 13.81 -9.49
CA ILE A 275 -2.12 12.80 -8.70
C ILE A 275 -0.85 13.39 -8.04
N GLY A 276 -0.56 14.69 -8.23
CA GLY A 276 0.63 15.37 -7.70
C GLY A 276 0.93 15.12 -6.21
N PRO A 277 2.16 15.40 -5.75
CA PRO A 277 2.71 14.88 -4.50
C PRO A 277 1.80 15.08 -3.29
N ALA A 278 1.77 14.08 -2.40
CA ALA A 278 0.94 14.06 -1.19
C ALA A 278 1.38 15.09 -0.11
N GLU A 279 2.39 15.91 -0.40
CA GLU A 279 3.03 16.84 0.55
C GLU A 279 2.09 17.93 1.08
N ASP A 280 0.96 18.21 0.41
CA ASP A 280 -0.03 19.20 0.85
C ASP A 280 -0.98 18.71 1.97
N ALA A 281 -0.76 17.53 2.54
CA ALA A 281 -1.73 16.84 3.40
C ALA A 281 -1.28 16.53 4.84
N MET A 282 -0.15 17.08 5.29
CA MET A 282 0.39 16.82 6.63
C MET A 282 0.26 18.02 7.56
#